data_AF-A0A1A9NAP5-F1
#
_entry.id   AF-A0A1A9NAP5-F1
#
_cell.length_a   1.000
_cell.length_b   1.000
_cell.length_c   1.000
_cell.angle_alpha   90.00
_cell.angle_beta   90.00
_cell.angle_gamma   90.00
#
_symmetry.space_group_name_H-M   'P 1'
#
loop_
_entity.id
_entity.type
_entity.pdbx_description
1 polymer ?
#
loop_
_entity_poly.entity_id
_entity_poly.type
_entity_poly.pdbx_seq_one_letter_code
_entity_poly.pdbx_strand_id
1 'polypeptide(L)'
;MKEQKKQLVNNRVILAISAALFLAACGGGGSGSSASTGNTANLSATQQNYESVALAANGGLHYLHASLVASTSSTGALTVAPSSNFYTDDSSITQSPAAGEELLTVGHTSVSAALSVPTIAVARRLFNGAIYSDAFPAQVRVSYVGSNVQEDYLASDGKTVTHTLLGTNYSVVPLSGLISSSPAELFSNSALGVLTNTINGQSFYNKQANWRAGASYVKVVRNEVGDSVTTFDCLAPVTTGTTPTPCSTTISTLEGFFPRVSTADGKSYQITDGQIVTLAGMRAWVATAPLATATTEYRVFYQYNGGINVGYLVKDGTTLQLAPLGGGTPQDSYYFLNSAAVQSIKAAIAF
;
A
#
# COMPACT_ATOMS: atom_id res chain seq x y z
N MET A 1 -17.55 32.37 -3.71
CA MET A 1 -16.57 31.53 -4.44
C MET A 1 -16.54 30.16 -3.78
N LYS A 2 -16.74 29.06 -4.52
CA LYS A 2 -16.57 27.70 -3.99
C LYS A 2 -15.11 27.31 -4.20
N GLU A 3 -14.33 27.23 -3.13
CA GLU A 3 -12.96 26.72 -3.20
C GLU A 3 -13.03 25.18 -3.15
N GLN A 4 -12.62 24.53 -4.23
CA GLN A 4 -12.47 23.07 -4.28
C GLN A 4 -11.00 22.74 -4.04
N LYS A 5 -10.70 22.04 -2.93
CA LYS A 5 -9.37 21.47 -2.70
C LYS A 5 -9.44 19.96 -2.86
N LYS A 6 -8.65 19.43 -3.80
CA LYS A 6 -8.43 17.98 -3.97
C LYS A 6 -7.12 17.62 -3.29
N GLN A 7 -7.16 16.69 -2.34
CA GLN A 7 -5.96 16.16 -1.70
C GLN A 7 -5.88 14.65 -1.96
N LEU A 8 -4.70 14.19 -2.37
CA LEU A 8 -4.41 12.82 -2.76
C LEU A 8 -3.25 12.32 -1.90
N VAL A 9 -3.37 11.11 -1.37
CA VAL A 9 -2.37 10.48 -0.52
C VAL A 9 -2.34 9.00 -0.87
N ASN A 10 -1.17 8.51 -1.31
CA ASN A 10 -0.92 7.12 -1.69
C ASN A 10 -1.93 6.53 -2.70
N ASN A 11 -1.98 7.15 -3.89
CA ASN A 11 -2.70 6.58 -5.01
C ASN A 11 -1.93 5.38 -5.61
N ARG A 12 -2.49 4.18 -5.49
CA ARG A 12 -2.41 3.23 -6.61
C ARG A 12 -3.30 3.74 -7.74
N VAL A 13 -2.93 3.50 -8.99
CA VAL A 13 -3.64 4.01 -10.19
C VAL A 13 -5.13 3.62 -10.12
N ILE A 14 -6.02 4.62 -9.94
CA ILE A 14 -7.48 4.41 -9.85
C ILE A 14 -8.06 4.46 -11.27
N LEU A 15 -8.59 3.34 -11.75
CA LEU A 15 -9.45 3.30 -12.94
C LEU A 15 -10.90 3.42 -12.50
N ALA A 16 -11.56 4.52 -12.87
CA ALA A 16 -12.99 4.70 -12.64
C ALA A 16 -13.78 3.83 -13.62
N ILE A 17 -14.37 2.74 -13.14
CA ILE A 17 -15.40 1.99 -13.86
C ILE A 17 -16.58 1.78 -12.91
N SER A 18 -17.72 2.35 -13.29
CA SER A 18 -18.98 2.25 -12.59
C SER A 18 -19.64 0.90 -12.87
N ALA A 19 -19.79 0.03 -11.86
CA ALA A 19 -20.84 -0.99 -11.82
C ALA A 19 -21.06 -1.47 -10.38
N ALA A 20 -22.29 -1.34 -9.91
CA ALA A 20 -22.75 -1.83 -8.61
C ALA A 20 -22.99 -3.35 -8.66
N LEU A 21 -22.62 -4.07 -7.59
CA LEU A 21 -23.25 -5.33 -7.18
C LEU A 21 -22.99 -5.54 -5.68
N PHE A 22 -24.08 -5.57 -4.92
CA PHE A 22 -24.11 -5.94 -3.50
C PHE A 22 -23.95 -7.45 -3.37
N LEU A 23 -22.99 -7.90 -2.55
CA LEU A 23 -23.09 -9.21 -1.90
C LEU A 23 -22.61 -9.07 -0.45
N ALA A 24 -23.59 -9.08 0.45
CA ALA A 24 -23.39 -9.28 1.88
C ALA A 24 -23.04 -10.75 2.13
N ALA A 25 -21.99 -11.00 2.92
CA ALA A 25 -21.78 -12.29 3.56
C ALA A 25 -21.77 -12.06 5.08
N CYS A 26 -22.90 -12.40 5.70
CA CYS A 26 -23.02 -12.59 7.14
C CYS A 26 -22.69 -14.07 7.41
N GLY A 27 -21.63 -14.33 8.17
CA GLY A 27 -21.25 -15.67 8.60
C GLY A 27 -20.93 -15.64 10.09
N GLY A 28 -21.90 -16.02 10.91
CA GLY A 28 -21.77 -16.22 12.34
C GLY A 28 -21.65 -17.70 12.73
N GLY A 29 -21.08 -17.94 13.90
CA GLY A 29 -20.98 -19.24 14.60
C GLY A 29 -19.52 -19.68 14.72
N GLY A 30 -18.94 -20.04 15.88
CA GLY A 30 -19.48 -20.24 17.23
C GLY A 30 -18.57 -21.24 17.95
N SER A 31 -18.02 -20.82 19.10
CA SER A 31 -17.51 -21.60 20.25
C SER A 31 -16.40 -22.65 20.06
N GLY A 32 -15.34 -22.53 20.88
CA GLY A 32 -14.46 -23.64 21.22
C GLY A 32 -13.12 -23.22 21.81
N SER A 33 -13.09 -22.84 23.08
CA SER A 33 -11.87 -22.50 23.82
C SER A 33 -10.87 -23.67 23.84
N SER A 34 -9.69 -23.42 23.29
CA SER A 34 -8.44 -24.04 23.72
C SER A 34 -7.34 -23.05 23.38
N ALA A 35 -7.00 -22.21 24.36
CA ALA A 35 -5.79 -21.41 24.29
C ALA A 35 -4.62 -22.40 24.23
N SER A 36 -4.16 -22.73 23.02
CA SER A 36 -2.84 -23.31 22.85
C SER A 36 -1.89 -22.24 23.35
N THR A 37 -1.32 -22.46 24.53
CA THR A 37 -0.09 -21.81 24.96
C THR A 37 1.00 -22.25 23.98
N GLY A 38 1.01 -21.66 22.79
CA GLY A 38 2.14 -21.69 21.89
C GLY A 38 3.32 -21.13 22.67
N ASN A 39 4.43 -21.84 22.63
CA ASN A 39 5.67 -21.49 23.30
C ASN A 39 6.07 -20.05 22.93
N THR A 40 5.66 -19.06 23.73
CA THR A 40 6.05 -17.65 23.60
C THR A 40 7.54 -17.44 23.93
N ALA A 41 8.25 -18.50 24.33
CA ALA A 41 9.53 -18.38 25.00
C ALA A 41 10.73 -18.02 24.10
N ASN A 42 10.63 -18.01 22.76
CA ASN A 42 11.79 -17.74 21.89
C ASN A 42 11.54 -16.76 20.73
N LEU A 43 10.48 -15.94 20.78
CA LEU A 43 10.27 -14.91 19.77
C LEU A 43 11.25 -13.73 19.96
N SER A 44 11.78 -13.19 18.87
CA SER A 44 12.52 -11.93 18.88
C SER A 44 11.61 -10.76 19.29
N ALA A 45 12.19 -9.64 19.72
CA ALA A 45 11.39 -8.43 20.01
C ALA A 45 10.58 -7.95 18.78
N THR A 46 11.16 -8.06 17.59
CA THR A 46 10.48 -7.77 16.31
C THR A 46 9.27 -8.67 16.10
N GLN A 47 9.42 -9.98 16.30
CA GLN A 47 8.33 -10.96 16.16
C GLN A 47 7.23 -10.74 17.19
N GLN A 48 7.60 -10.50 18.46
CA GLN A 48 6.65 -10.19 19.53
C GLN A 48 5.84 -8.92 19.22
N ASN A 49 6.52 -7.85 18.78
CA ASN A 49 5.84 -6.60 18.44
C ASN A 49 4.93 -6.76 17.21
N TYR A 50 5.35 -7.53 16.21
CA TYR A 50 4.49 -7.88 15.08
C TYR A 50 3.23 -8.63 15.55
N GLU A 51 3.38 -9.71 16.32
CA GLU A 51 2.25 -10.51 16.80
C GLU A 51 1.30 -9.74 17.73
N SER A 52 1.83 -8.78 18.49
CA SER A 52 1.02 -7.95 19.40
C SER A 52 -0.06 -7.14 18.69
N VAL A 53 0.00 -7.02 17.36
CA VAL A 53 -1.01 -6.35 16.53
C VAL A 53 -1.51 -7.23 15.39
N ALA A 54 -0.64 -7.98 14.71
CA ALA A 54 -0.96 -8.71 13.49
C ALA A 54 -1.85 -9.94 13.68
N LEU A 55 -1.85 -10.55 14.87
CA LEU A 55 -2.75 -11.64 15.18
C LEU A 55 -4.20 -11.13 15.13
N ALA A 56 -5.10 -11.88 14.49
CA ALA A 56 -6.52 -11.54 14.42
C ALA A 56 -7.13 -11.35 15.82
N ALA A 57 -6.69 -12.15 16.80
CA ALA A 57 -7.08 -12.01 18.21
C ALA A 57 -6.65 -10.68 18.85
N ASN A 58 -5.61 -10.03 18.31
CA ASN A 58 -5.07 -8.75 18.77
C ASN A 58 -5.57 -7.56 17.92
N GLY A 59 -6.48 -7.81 16.99
CA GLY A 59 -7.17 -6.79 16.21
C GLY A 59 -6.71 -6.67 14.76
N GLY A 60 -5.54 -7.18 14.39
CA GLY A 60 -5.01 -7.06 13.03
C GLY A 60 -4.35 -5.71 12.73
N LEU A 61 -3.70 -5.67 11.57
CA LEU A 61 -3.02 -4.51 11.01
C LEU A 61 -3.92 -3.82 9.98
N HIS A 62 -4.12 -2.51 10.15
CA HIS A 62 -4.95 -1.70 9.27
C HIS A 62 -4.16 -0.53 8.71
N TYR A 63 -3.81 -0.59 7.42
CA TYR A 63 -3.14 0.51 6.75
C TYR A 63 -4.18 1.49 6.19
N LEU A 64 -4.09 2.76 6.57
CA LEU A 64 -5.12 3.75 6.26
C LEU A 64 -4.82 4.51 4.95
N HIS A 65 -5.82 4.60 4.07
CA HIS A 65 -5.79 5.33 2.80
C HIS A 65 -6.87 6.39 2.76
N ALA A 66 -6.56 7.59 2.25
CA ALA A 66 -7.54 8.66 2.12
C ALA A 66 -7.34 9.49 0.86
N SER A 67 -8.44 9.79 0.18
CA SER A 67 -8.55 10.92 -0.73
C SER A 67 -9.89 11.60 -0.49
N LEU A 68 -9.85 12.80 0.08
CA LEU A 68 -11.04 13.61 0.30
C LEU A 68 -11.09 14.77 -0.68
N VAL A 69 -12.21 14.89 -1.37
CA VAL A 69 -12.59 16.09 -2.12
C VAL A 69 -13.72 16.73 -1.36
N ALA A 70 -13.45 17.87 -0.73
CA ALA A 70 -14.40 18.52 0.13
C ALA A 70 -14.61 19.99 -0.28
N SER A 71 -15.79 20.49 0.03
CA SER A 71 -16.20 21.87 -0.19
C SER A 71 -17.07 22.36 0.96
N THR A 72 -17.26 23.67 1.06
CA THR A 72 -18.19 24.25 2.02
C THR A 72 -19.28 25.04 1.28
N SER A 73 -20.50 25.00 1.81
CA SER A 73 -21.59 25.85 1.35
C SER A 73 -21.36 27.31 1.74
N SER A 74 -22.18 28.22 1.21
CA SER A 74 -22.22 29.62 1.65
C SER A 74 -22.61 29.79 3.12
N THR A 75 -23.23 28.78 3.73
CA THR A 75 -23.57 28.73 5.17
C THR A 75 -22.47 28.07 6.01
N GLY A 76 -21.35 27.68 5.39
CA GLY A 76 -20.22 27.04 6.06
C GLY A 76 -20.40 25.54 6.30
N ALA A 77 -21.45 24.90 5.77
CA ALA A 77 -21.65 23.46 5.92
C ALA A 77 -20.63 22.69 5.08
N LEU A 78 -19.92 21.74 5.70
CA LEU A 78 -18.97 20.88 5.04
C LEU A 78 -19.70 19.82 4.19
N THR A 79 -19.21 19.59 2.97
CA THR A 79 -19.68 18.50 2.11
C THR A 79 -18.48 17.80 1.51
N VAL A 80 -18.47 16.47 1.65
CA VAL A 80 -17.48 15.58 1.02
C VAL A 80 -18.08 14.98 -0.25
N ALA A 81 -17.36 15.06 -1.35
CA ALA A 81 -17.83 14.58 -2.64
C ALA A 81 -17.88 13.05 -2.68
N PRO A 82 -18.83 12.45 -3.42
CA PRO A 82 -18.94 10.99 -3.55
C PRO A 82 -17.72 10.30 -4.17
N SER A 83 -16.86 11.04 -4.89
CA SER A 83 -15.59 10.55 -5.42
C SER A 83 -14.49 10.43 -4.37
N SER A 84 -14.76 10.84 -3.13
CA SER A 84 -13.84 10.69 -2.01
C SER A 84 -13.82 9.24 -1.52
N ASN A 85 -12.71 8.86 -0.93
CA ASN A 85 -12.57 7.58 -0.25
C ASN A 85 -11.76 7.76 1.04
N PHE A 86 -12.11 6.94 2.03
CA PHE A 86 -11.34 6.82 3.26
C PHE A 86 -11.55 5.39 3.74
N TYR A 87 -10.51 4.57 3.66
CA TYR A 87 -10.60 3.12 3.87
C TYR A 87 -9.29 2.56 4.41
N THR A 88 -9.34 1.32 4.90
CA THR A 88 -8.18 0.57 5.34
C THR A 88 -7.91 -0.63 4.44
N ASP A 89 -6.63 -0.94 4.22
CA ASP A 89 -6.20 -2.28 3.85
C ASP A 89 -6.05 -3.06 5.16
N ASP A 90 -6.93 -4.04 5.37
CA ASP A 90 -6.99 -4.85 6.57
C ASP A 90 -6.17 -6.11 6.36
N SER A 91 -5.31 -6.45 7.32
CA SER A 91 -4.51 -7.68 7.26
C SER A 91 -4.38 -8.30 8.65
N SER A 92 -4.48 -9.63 8.71
CA SER A 92 -4.25 -10.37 9.95
C SER A 92 -3.81 -11.81 9.68
N ILE A 93 -3.12 -12.39 10.65
CA ILE A 93 -2.78 -13.82 10.70
C ILE A 93 -3.53 -14.49 11.85
N THR A 94 -3.83 -15.78 11.71
CA THR A 94 -4.64 -16.50 12.70
C THR A 94 -3.84 -17.02 13.89
N GLN A 95 -2.57 -17.37 13.66
CA GLN A 95 -1.66 -17.89 14.67
C GLN A 95 -0.23 -17.39 14.41
N SER A 96 0.69 -17.68 15.33
CA SER A 96 2.09 -17.30 15.22
C SER A 96 2.79 -18.01 14.05
N PRO A 97 3.53 -17.29 13.19
CA PRO A 97 4.39 -17.89 12.16
C PRO A 97 5.55 -18.73 12.71
N ALA A 98 5.79 -18.71 14.02
CA ALA A 98 6.78 -19.60 14.65
C ALA A 98 6.38 -21.08 14.60
N ALA A 99 5.09 -21.37 14.37
CA ALA A 99 4.59 -22.73 14.20
C ALA A 99 4.60 -23.21 12.73
N GLY A 100 4.88 -22.32 11.79
CA GLY A 100 4.83 -22.58 10.35
C GLY A 100 4.40 -21.34 9.56
N GLU A 101 4.50 -21.40 8.23
CA GLU A 101 4.03 -20.30 7.38
C GLU A 101 2.53 -20.04 7.57
N GLU A 102 2.14 -18.78 7.63
CA GLU A 102 0.75 -18.33 7.78
C GLU A 102 0.30 -17.54 6.55
N LEU A 103 -0.96 -17.69 6.14
CA LEU A 103 -1.54 -16.83 5.11
C LEU A 103 -2.17 -15.59 5.75
N LEU A 104 -1.86 -14.40 5.24
CA LEU A 104 -2.60 -13.19 5.61
C LEU A 104 -4.03 -13.29 5.11
N THR A 105 -4.97 -13.07 6.01
CA THR A 105 -6.33 -12.67 5.65
C THR A 105 -6.30 -11.19 5.29
N VAL A 106 -6.55 -10.86 4.03
CA VAL A 106 -6.53 -9.48 3.51
C VAL A 106 -7.93 -9.04 3.12
N GLY A 107 -8.30 -7.83 3.54
CA GLY A 107 -9.58 -7.18 3.23
C GLY A 107 -9.41 -5.68 3.00
N HIS A 108 -10.50 -5.04 2.57
CA HIS A 108 -10.55 -3.59 2.50
C HIS A 108 -11.85 -3.10 3.13
N THR A 109 -11.76 -2.14 4.04
CA THR A 109 -12.93 -1.66 4.78
C THR A 109 -13.01 -0.15 4.75
N SER A 110 -14.19 0.38 4.41
CA SER A 110 -14.43 1.82 4.53
C SER A 110 -14.39 2.26 6.00
N VAL A 111 -13.75 3.40 6.27
CA VAL A 111 -13.75 4.03 7.60
C VAL A 111 -14.87 5.06 7.76
N SER A 112 -15.64 5.35 6.72
CA SER A 112 -16.84 6.21 6.78
C SER A 112 -18.05 5.48 6.22
N ALA A 113 -19.21 5.62 6.86
CA ALA A 113 -20.46 5.09 6.32
C ALA A 113 -20.90 5.80 5.02
N ALA A 114 -20.41 7.02 4.78
CA ALA A 114 -20.76 7.82 3.60
C ALA A 114 -19.84 7.58 2.40
N LEU A 115 -18.68 6.94 2.61
CA LEU A 115 -17.67 6.72 1.57
C LEU A 115 -17.56 5.24 1.22
N SER A 116 -17.25 4.96 -0.05
CA SER A 116 -17.01 3.60 -0.53
C SER A 116 -15.51 3.30 -0.63
N VAL A 117 -15.17 2.01 -0.57
CA VAL A 117 -13.83 1.54 -0.96
C VAL A 117 -13.74 1.65 -2.49
N PRO A 118 -12.71 2.33 -3.04
CA PRO A 118 -12.55 2.45 -4.48
C PRO A 118 -12.17 1.10 -5.10
N THR A 119 -12.38 0.96 -6.41
CA THR A 119 -11.81 -0.17 -7.16
C THR A 119 -10.29 -0.10 -7.09
N ILE A 120 -9.68 -1.14 -6.53
CA ILE A 120 -8.23 -1.23 -6.37
C ILE A 120 -7.63 -1.87 -7.62
N ALA A 121 -6.65 -1.20 -8.22
CA ALA A 121 -5.92 -1.77 -9.35
C ALA A 121 -4.93 -2.85 -8.88
N VAL A 122 -4.87 -3.93 -9.65
CA VAL A 122 -3.94 -5.04 -9.43
C VAL A 122 -2.59 -4.68 -10.03
N ALA A 123 -1.53 -4.81 -9.23
CA ALA A 123 -0.17 -4.60 -9.71
C ALA A 123 0.27 -5.78 -10.59
N ARG A 124 1.18 -5.50 -11.54
CA ARG A 124 1.78 -6.52 -12.40
C ARG A 124 3.28 -6.51 -12.18
N ARG A 125 3.88 -7.69 -12.09
CA ARG A 125 5.32 -7.82 -11.85
C ARG A 125 5.96 -8.67 -12.92
N LEU A 126 7.16 -8.26 -13.32
CA LEU A 126 8.02 -9.03 -14.19
C LEU A 126 8.87 -9.96 -13.31
N PHE A 127 8.70 -11.27 -13.49
CA PHE A 127 9.43 -12.29 -12.76
C PHE A 127 9.75 -13.47 -13.68
N ASN A 128 11.01 -13.91 -13.66
CA ASN A 128 11.50 -15.07 -14.43
C ASN A 128 11.05 -15.09 -15.91
N GLY A 129 11.19 -13.97 -16.61
CA GLY A 129 10.87 -13.83 -18.03
C GLY A 129 9.38 -13.64 -18.36
N ALA A 130 8.50 -13.61 -17.36
CA ALA A 130 7.06 -13.51 -17.54
C ALA A 130 6.46 -12.40 -16.70
N ILE A 131 5.29 -11.90 -17.13
CA ILE A 131 4.52 -10.91 -16.40
C ILE A 131 3.41 -11.64 -15.66
N TYR A 132 3.34 -11.42 -14.36
CA TYR A 132 2.29 -11.94 -13.48
C TYR A 132 1.46 -10.79 -12.93
N SER A 133 0.16 -11.00 -12.80
CA SER A 133 -0.70 -10.12 -12.00
C SER A 133 -0.67 -10.61 -10.55
N ASP A 134 -0.46 -9.70 -9.61
CA ASP A 134 -0.56 -9.99 -8.18
C ASP A 134 -1.97 -10.54 -7.83
N ALA A 135 -2.09 -11.37 -6.81
CA ALA A 135 -3.39 -11.85 -6.36
C ALA A 135 -4.28 -10.71 -5.85
N PHE A 136 -5.61 -10.82 -6.04
CA PHE A 136 -6.58 -9.87 -5.52
C PHE A 136 -7.82 -10.57 -4.92
N PRO A 137 -8.12 -10.40 -3.61
CA PRO A 137 -7.29 -9.76 -2.58
C PRO A 137 -5.88 -10.35 -2.52
N ALA A 138 -4.92 -9.58 -1.99
CA ALA A 138 -3.52 -10.03 -1.92
C ALA A 138 -3.43 -11.36 -1.16
N GLN A 139 -2.74 -12.33 -1.74
CA GLN A 139 -2.36 -13.56 -1.07
C GLN A 139 -0.91 -13.42 -0.63
N VAL A 140 -0.69 -13.45 0.68
CA VAL A 140 0.64 -13.21 1.26
C VAL A 140 0.93 -14.31 2.26
N ARG A 141 2.08 -14.96 2.11
CA ARG A 141 2.61 -15.90 3.10
C ARG A 141 3.53 -15.17 4.04
N VAL A 142 3.31 -15.36 5.33
CA VAL A 142 4.11 -14.78 6.41
C VAL A 142 4.92 -15.89 7.05
N SER A 143 6.21 -15.64 7.20
CA SER A 143 7.13 -16.55 7.88
C SER A 143 8.16 -15.77 8.70
N TYR A 144 8.87 -16.47 9.58
CA TYR A 144 9.97 -15.89 10.33
C TYR A 144 11.31 -16.30 9.75
N VAL A 145 12.16 -15.31 9.47
CA VAL A 145 13.53 -15.50 8.98
C VAL A 145 14.49 -14.83 9.95
N GLY A 146 15.16 -15.64 10.77
CA GLY A 146 15.94 -15.15 11.90
C GLY A 146 15.05 -14.38 12.89
N SER A 147 15.37 -13.12 13.14
CA SER A 147 14.59 -12.22 14.00
C SER A 147 13.45 -11.49 13.28
N ASN A 148 13.36 -11.59 11.96
CA ASN A 148 12.55 -10.72 11.11
C ASN A 148 11.28 -11.42 10.64
N VAL A 149 10.36 -10.63 10.09
CA VAL A 149 9.09 -11.09 9.50
C VAL A 149 9.21 -11.02 7.98
N GLN A 150 9.09 -12.14 7.29
CA GLN A 150 9.07 -12.18 5.82
C GLN A 150 7.62 -12.25 5.33
N GLU A 151 7.31 -11.46 4.30
CA GLU A 151 6.03 -11.45 3.60
C GLU A 151 6.27 -11.76 2.12
N ASP A 152 5.87 -12.97 1.69
CA ASP A 152 5.94 -13.41 0.29
C ASP A 152 4.59 -13.19 -0.38
N TYR A 153 4.54 -12.23 -1.30
CA TYR A 153 3.32 -11.90 -2.05
C TYR A 153 3.19 -12.79 -3.28
N LEU A 154 2.01 -13.36 -3.45
CA LEU A 154 1.73 -14.32 -4.51
C LEU A 154 1.04 -13.67 -5.71
N ALA A 155 1.32 -14.20 -6.89
CA ALA A 155 0.55 -13.96 -8.09
C ALA A 155 -0.86 -14.52 -7.95
N SER A 156 -1.73 -14.13 -8.88
CA SER A 156 -3.10 -14.65 -9.03
C SER A 156 -3.20 -16.17 -9.23
N ASP A 157 -2.11 -16.87 -9.55
CA ASP A 157 -2.05 -18.33 -9.58
C ASP A 157 -1.95 -19.00 -8.19
N GLY A 158 -1.78 -18.19 -7.13
CA GLY A 158 -1.65 -18.62 -5.74
C GLY A 158 -0.36 -19.38 -5.42
N LYS A 159 0.65 -19.32 -6.30
CA LYS A 159 1.89 -20.12 -6.20
C LYS A 159 3.14 -19.30 -6.46
N THR A 160 3.14 -18.48 -7.50
CA THR A 160 4.31 -17.71 -7.90
C THR A 160 4.52 -16.56 -6.94
N VAL A 161 5.66 -16.50 -6.26
CA VAL A 161 6.05 -15.34 -5.45
C VAL A 161 6.46 -14.22 -6.41
N THR A 162 5.74 -13.10 -6.41
CA THR A 162 6.01 -11.98 -7.31
C THR A 162 6.93 -10.93 -6.69
N HIS A 163 6.95 -10.85 -5.37
CA HIS A 163 7.93 -10.09 -4.58
C HIS A 163 7.89 -10.51 -3.12
N THR A 164 8.96 -10.19 -2.40
CA THR A 164 9.13 -10.49 -0.98
C THR A 164 9.54 -9.24 -0.22
N LEU A 165 8.91 -9.01 0.93
CA LEU A 165 9.28 -7.96 1.87
C LEU A 165 9.84 -8.56 3.15
N LEU A 166 10.86 -7.94 3.71
CA LEU A 166 11.42 -8.27 5.03
C LEU A 166 11.15 -7.14 6.01
N GLY A 167 10.20 -7.38 6.93
CA GLY A 167 9.95 -6.53 8.09
C GLY A 167 11.05 -6.70 9.14
N THR A 168 11.89 -5.69 9.29
CA THR A 168 13.09 -5.73 10.15
C THR A 168 12.87 -5.08 11.51
N ASN A 169 11.89 -4.18 11.62
CA ASN A 169 11.57 -3.50 12.86
C ASN A 169 10.07 -3.22 12.97
N TYR A 170 9.51 -3.49 14.15
CA TYR A 170 8.12 -3.21 14.52
C TYR A 170 8.12 -2.48 15.86
N SER A 171 7.57 -1.28 15.90
CA SER A 171 7.46 -0.46 17.11
C SER A 171 6.01 -0.09 17.36
N VAL A 172 5.46 -0.57 18.47
CA VAL A 172 4.07 -0.32 18.86
C VAL A 172 4.00 0.93 19.73
N VAL A 173 3.11 1.85 19.35
CA VAL A 173 2.88 3.10 20.07
C VAL A 173 1.43 3.12 20.56
N PRO A 174 1.19 3.10 21.88
CA PRO A 174 -0.16 3.17 22.42
C PRO A 174 -0.77 4.56 22.15
N LEU A 175 -2.08 4.57 21.91
CA LEU A 175 -2.89 5.75 21.70
C LEU A 175 -3.92 5.87 22.82
N SER A 176 -4.04 7.07 23.38
CA SER A 176 -4.98 7.34 24.48
C SER A 176 -5.39 8.81 24.48
N GLY A 177 -6.50 9.12 25.15
CA GLY A 177 -7.02 10.49 25.23
C GLY A 177 -7.57 10.98 23.89
N LEU A 178 -7.55 12.30 23.69
CA LEU A 178 -8.10 12.93 22.50
C LEU A 178 -7.34 12.50 21.24
N ILE A 179 -8.08 12.24 20.15
CA ILE A 179 -7.47 11.95 18.85
C ILE A 179 -6.57 13.11 18.42
N SER A 180 -6.98 14.36 18.66
CA SER A 180 -6.21 15.56 18.35
C SER A 180 -4.85 15.66 19.06
N SER A 181 -4.65 14.90 20.14
CA SER A 181 -3.39 14.82 20.90
C SER A 181 -2.48 13.67 20.47
N SER A 182 -2.79 13.01 19.34
CA SER A 182 -1.96 11.92 18.82
C SER A 182 -0.54 12.39 18.49
N PRO A 183 0.46 11.49 18.52
CA PRO A 183 1.82 11.81 18.11
C PRO A 183 1.85 12.47 16.74
N ALA A 184 2.62 13.56 16.61
CA ALA A 184 2.69 14.34 15.37
C ALA A 184 3.09 13.47 14.16
N GLU A 185 3.94 12.47 14.37
CA GLU A 185 4.35 11.53 13.32
C GLU A 185 3.15 10.76 12.72
N LEU A 186 2.14 10.40 13.51
CA LEU A 186 0.97 9.69 13.01
C LEU A 186 0.15 10.58 12.07
N PHE A 187 0.07 11.88 12.35
CA PHE A 187 -0.60 12.81 11.45
C PHE A 187 0.22 13.15 10.22
N SER A 188 1.53 13.34 10.33
CA SER A 188 2.36 13.69 9.17
C SER A 188 2.58 12.53 8.21
N ASN A 189 2.63 11.29 8.73
CA ASN A 189 3.13 10.13 7.99
C ASN A 189 2.05 9.07 7.73
N SER A 190 0.78 9.35 8.02
CA SER A 190 -0.34 8.48 7.69
C SER A 190 -1.54 9.26 7.17
N ALA A 191 -2.47 8.58 6.50
CA ALA A 191 -3.70 9.19 6.02
C ALA A 191 -4.60 9.75 7.13
N LEU A 192 -4.32 9.47 8.42
CA LEU A 192 -5.05 10.07 9.54
C LEU A 192 -4.93 11.60 9.54
N GLY A 193 -3.79 12.15 9.12
CA GLY A 193 -3.58 13.59 9.05
C GLY A 193 -4.59 14.32 8.18
N VAL A 194 -5.21 13.64 7.21
CA VAL A 194 -6.28 14.22 6.37
C VAL A 194 -7.48 14.66 7.24
N LEU A 195 -7.77 13.97 8.35
CA LEU A 195 -8.83 14.37 9.27
C LEU A 195 -8.49 15.65 10.04
N THR A 196 -7.21 15.89 10.33
CA THR A 196 -6.79 17.09 11.08
C THR A 196 -6.84 18.37 10.26
N ASN A 197 -7.03 18.27 8.95
CA ASN A 197 -7.23 19.42 8.09
C ASN A 197 -8.55 20.13 8.40
N THR A 198 -8.60 21.43 8.10
CA THR A 198 -9.84 22.21 8.16
C THR A 198 -10.10 22.90 6.83
N ILE A 199 -11.37 23.02 6.45
CA ILE A 199 -11.81 23.86 5.33
C ILE A 199 -12.74 24.91 5.90
N ASN A 200 -12.36 26.19 5.77
CA ASN A 200 -13.10 27.32 6.34
C ASN A 200 -13.42 27.13 7.84
N GLY A 201 -12.47 26.59 8.60
CA GLY A 201 -12.61 26.33 10.04
C GLY A 201 -13.41 25.07 10.40
N GLN A 202 -14.05 24.40 9.44
CA GLN A 202 -14.76 23.15 9.66
C GLN A 202 -13.79 21.96 9.72
N SER A 203 -14.00 21.09 10.70
CA SER A 203 -13.22 19.88 10.92
C SER A 203 -13.86 18.70 10.20
N PHE A 204 -13.04 17.76 9.71
CA PHE A 204 -13.52 16.49 9.16
C PHE A 204 -13.91 15.46 10.24
N TYR A 205 -13.63 15.77 11.50
CA TYR A 205 -13.88 14.89 12.64
C TYR A 205 -14.27 15.68 13.88
N ASN A 206 -14.95 15.00 14.81
CA ASN A 206 -15.24 15.49 16.14
C ASN A 206 -13.93 15.65 16.95
N LYS A 207 -13.51 16.89 17.18
CA LYS A 207 -12.28 17.22 17.92
C LYS A 207 -12.28 16.78 19.39
N GLN A 208 -13.44 16.42 19.94
CA GLN A 208 -13.59 15.87 21.29
C GLN A 208 -13.59 14.33 21.31
N ALA A 209 -13.42 13.67 20.16
CA ALA A 209 -13.33 12.22 20.10
C ALA A 209 -12.04 11.72 20.77
N ASN A 210 -12.19 10.63 21.52
CA ASN A 210 -11.09 9.97 22.22
C ASN A 210 -10.76 8.64 21.56
N TRP A 211 -9.50 8.24 21.66
CA TRP A 211 -9.06 6.88 21.40
C TRP A 211 -9.74 5.92 22.37
N ARG A 212 -10.24 4.79 21.83
CA ARG A 212 -10.74 3.68 22.63
C ARG A 212 -9.60 3.02 23.42
N ALA A 213 -9.94 2.37 24.52
CA ALA A 213 -8.98 1.56 25.27
C ALA A 213 -8.33 0.51 24.35
N GLY A 214 -7.02 0.33 24.49
CA GLY A 214 -6.23 -0.58 23.68
C GLY A 214 -5.92 -0.07 22.26
N ALA A 215 -6.30 1.16 21.89
CA ALA A 215 -5.89 1.74 20.62
C ALA A 215 -4.37 1.88 20.54
N SER A 216 -3.80 1.54 19.40
CA SER A 216 -2.39 1.69 19.11
C SER A 216 -2.16 1.80 17.61
N TYR A 217 -0.95 2.21 17.24
CA TYR A 217 -0.42 2.00 15.90
C TYR A 217 0.95 1.32 15.98
N VAL A 218 1.33 0.63 14.92
CA VAL A 218 2.65 0.04 14.75
C VAL A 218 3.38 0.72 13.60
N LYS A 219 4.64 1.06 13.86
CA LYS A 219 5.60 1.51 12.85
C LYS A 219 6.36 0.31 12.35
N VAL A 220 6.40 0.14 11.03
CA VAL A 220 7.04 -1.01 10.38
C VAL A 220 8.09 -0.53 9.39
N VAL A 221 9.33 -0.99 9.57
CA VAL A 221 10.40 -0.84 8.57
C VAL A 221 10.46 -2.11 7.74
N ARG A 222 10.37 -1.97 6.43
CA ARG A 222 10.40 -3.10 5.48
C ARG A 222 11.45 -2.86 4.40
N ASN A 223 12.12 -3.93 4.01
CA ASN A 223 13.07 -3.92 2.89
C ASN A 223 12.57 -4.86 1.80
N GLU A 224 12.81 -4.52 0.53
CA GLU A 224 12.63 -5.47 -0.58
C GLU A 224 13.66 -6.60 -0.47
N VAL A 225 13.24 -7.84 -0.73
CA VAL A 225 14.13 -9.01 -0.86
C VAL A 225 14.15 -9.46 -2.31
N GLY A 226 15.32 -9.40 -2.91
CA GLY A 226 15.50 -9.53 -4.35
C GLY A 226 15.10 -8.27 -5.12
N ASP A 227 15.54 -8.20 -6.37
CA ASP A 227 15.10 -7.16 -7.30
C ASP A 227 13.63 -7.36 -7.66
N SER A 228 12.86 -6.27 -7.60
CA SER A 228 11.42 -6.27 -7.82
C SER A 228 11.07 -5.31 -8.95
N VAL A 229 10.42 -5.84 -9.98
CA VAL A 229 10.10 -5.08 -11.19
C VAL A 229 8.61 -5.00 -11.36
N THR A 230 8.04 -3.83 -11.11
CA THR A 230 6.62 -3.58 -11.42
C THR A 230 6.50 -3.08 -12.86
N THR A 231 5.51 -3.58 -13.57
CA THR A 231 5.22 -3.23 -14.97
C THR A 231 3.84 -2.59 -15.12
N PHE A 232 3.72 -1.72 -16.12
CA PHE A 232 2.50 -0.98 -16.39
C PHE A 232 2.32 -0.70 -17.89
N ASP A 233 1.10 -0.35 -18.28
CA ASP A 233 0.81 0.09 -19.65
C ASP A 233 1.53 1.41 -19.94
N CYS A 234 2.20 1.48 -21.08
CA CYS A 234 2.86 2.71 -21.49
C CYS A 234 1.87 3.79 -21.97
N LEU A 235 0.64 3.38 -22.33
CA LEU A 235 -0.41 4.25 -22.87
C LEU A 235 -1.77 3.86 -22.30
N ALA A 236 -2.70 4.81 -22.30
CA ALA A 236 -4.11 4.53 -22.02
C ALA A 236 -4.79 3.87 -23.24
N PRO A 237 -5.84 3.04 -23.03
CA PRO A 237 -6.39 2.64 -21.74
C PRO A 237 -5.50 1.63 -21.00
N VAL A 238 -5.47 1.72 -19.68
CA VAL A 238 -4.72 0.77 -18.82
C VAL A 238 -5.43 -0.60 -18.86
N THR A 239 -4.66 -1.65 -19.06
CA THR A 239 -5.13 -3.04 -19.12
C THR A 239 -5.06 -3.71 -17.74
N THR A 240 -5.89 -4.74 -17.52
CA THR A 240 -5.98 -5.46 -16.23
C THR A 240 -5.34 -6.86 -16.26
N GLY A 241 -4.89 -7.31 -17.43
CA GLY A 241 -4.24 -8.62 -17.63
C GLY A 241 -2.71 -8.58 -17.62
N THR A 242 -2.08 -9.73 -17.89
CA THR A 242 -0.62 -9.91 -17.89
C THR A 242 0.08 -9.39 -19.16
N THR A 243 -0.64 -8.69 -20.03
CA THR A 243 -0.13 -8.14 -21.28
C THR A 243 -0.27 -6.62 -21.28
N PRO A 244 0.62 -5.88 -20.57
CA PRO A 244 0.62 -4.43 -20.63
C PRO A 244 0.85 -3.94 -22.06
N THR A 245 0.24 -2.80 -22.39
CA THR A 245 0.44 -2.10 -23.65
C THR A 245 1.89 -1.60 -23.73
N PRO A 246 2.68 -2.05 -24.73
CA PRO A 246 4.07 -1.67 -24.83
C PRO A 246 4.24 -0.20 -25.22
N CYS A 247 5.39 0.37 -24.89
CA CYS A 247 5.82 1.69 -25.34
C CYS A 247 6.14 1.77 -26.84
N SER A 248 6.46 0.62 -27.46
CA SER A 248 6.61 0.48 -28.90
C SER A 248 6.35 -0.97 -29.31
N THR A 249 5.58 -1.16 -30.38
CA THR A 249 5.36 -2.47 -31.03
C THR A 249 6.20 -2.66 -32.28
N THR A 250 6.81 -1.60 -32.81
CA THR A 250 7.59 -1.62 -34.06
C THR A 250 9.10 -1.66 -33.80
N ILE A 251 9.53 -1.15 -32.65
CA ILE A 251 10.92 -1.21 -32.20
C ILE A 251 11.03 -2.40 -31.25
N SER A 252 11.87 -3.36 -31.60
CA SER A 252 12.04 -4.61 -30.85
C SER A 252 13.34 -4.66 -30.05
N THR A 253 14.27 -3.70 -30.22
CA THR A 253 15.55 -3.62 -29.49
C THR A 253 15.64 -2.35 -28.65
N LEU A 254 16.33 -2.43 -27.51
CA LEU A 254 16.51 -1.28 -26.62
C LEU A 254 17.35 -0.19 -27.27
N GLU A 255 18.35 -0.58 -28.05
CA GLU A 255 19.25 0.32 -28.77
C GLU A 255 18.51 1.26 -29.73
N GLY A 256 17.54 0.72 -30.47
CA GLY A 256 16.73 1.50 -31.40
C GLY A 256 15.58 2.26 -30.74
N PHE A 257 15.36 2.06 -29.44
CA PHE A 257 14.24 2.68 -28.72
C PHE A 257 14.57 4.07 -28.18
N PHE A 258 15.85 4.36 -27.94
CA PHE A 258 16.31 5.65 -27.44
C PHE A 258 16.71 6.59 -28.60
N PRO A 259 16.57 7.92 -28.43
CA PRO A 259 16.04 8.62 -27.27
C PRO A 259 14.53 8.42 -27.07
N ARG A 260 14.08 8.35 -25.81
CA ARG A 260 12.66 8.22 -25.46
C ARG A 260 12.24 9.23 -24.40
N VAL A 261 11.24 10.05 -24.73
CA VAL A 261 10.51 10.82 -23.72
C VAL A 261 9.52 9.89 -23.02
N SER A 262 9.65 9.78 -21.70
CA SER A 262 8.72 9.06 -20.84
C SER A 262 7.53 9.96 -20.52
N THR A 263 6.31 9.46 -20.76
CA THR A 263 5.06 10.17 -20.46
C THR A 263 4.75 10.19 -18.97
N ALA A 264 5.38 9.31 -18.17
CA ALA A 264 5.12 9.20 -16.73
C ALA A 264 5.85 10.26 -15.90
N ASP A 265 7.05 10.67 -16.33
CA ASP A 265 7.92 11.62 -15.61
C ASP A 265 8.41 12.79 -16.48
N GLY A 266 8.01 12.84 -17.77
CA GLY A 266 8.40 13.89 -18.71
C GLY A 266 9.89 13.89 -19.09
N LYS A 267 10.69 12.93 -18.60
CA LYS A 267 12.13 12.89 -18.83
C LYS A 267 12.44 12.27 -20.19
N SER A 268 13.35 12.91 -20.93
CA SER A 268 13.96 12.33 -22.13
C SER A 268 15.13 11.45 -21.70
N TYR A 269 14.96 10.13 -21.81
CA TYR A 269 15.98 9.16 -21.52
C TYR A 269 16.82 8.89 -22.78
N GLN A 270 18.14 8.90 -22.60
CA GLN A 270 19.13 8.46 -23.56
C GLN A 270 19.61 7.05 -23.23
N ILE A 271 20.14 6.34 -24.21
CA ILE A 271 20.72 5.00 -23.96
C ILE A 271 21.86 5.06 -22.93
N THR A 272 22.60 6.17 -22.89
CA THR A 272 23.71 6.43 -21.96
C THR A 272 23.26 6.78 -20.53
N ASP A 273 21.98 7.07 -20.30
CA ASP A 273 21.45 7.39 -18.96
C ASP A 273 21.18 6.13 -18.12
N GLY A 274 21.59 4.97 -18.62
CA GLY A 274 21.30 3.67 -18.06
C GLY A 274 22.22 2.59 -18.62
N GLN A 275 21.93 1.35 -18.25
CA GLN A 275 22.69 0.18 -18.69
C GLN A 275 21.74 -0.90 -19.15
N ILE A 276 22.13 -1.63 -20.19
CA ILE A 276 21.40 -2.82 -20.62
C ILE A 276 21.92 -4.03 -19.85
N VAL A 277 21.02 -4.69 -19.14
CA VAL A 277 21.27 -5.84 -18.27
C VAL A 277 20.25 -6.94 -18.54
N THR A 278 20.49 -8.13 -17.97
CA THR A 278 19.43 -9.13 -17.82
C THR A 278 18.76 -8.91 -16.46
N LEU A 279 17.49 -8.52 -16.48
CA LEU A 279 16.68 -8.22 -15.29
C LEU A 279 15.44 -9.12 -15.29
N ALA A 280 15.22 -9.85 -14.19
CA ALA A 280 14.09 -10.77 -14.04
C ALA A 280 13.87 -11.69 -15.26
N GLY A 281 14.97 -12.24 -15.82
CA GLY A 281 14.94 -13.12 -17.00
C GLY A 281 14.79 -12.41 -18.34
N MET A 282 14.80 -11.08 -18.38
CA MET A 282 14.54 -10.28 -19.57
C MET A 282 15.69 -9.34 -19.88
N ARG A 283 15.88 -9.04 -21.17
CA ARG A 283 16.80 -7.98 -21.57
C ARG A 283 16.15 -6.61 -21.30
N ALA A 284 16.78 -5.82 -20.44
CA ALA A 284 16.23 -4.58 -19.93
C ALA A 284 17.29 -3.48 -19.89
N TRP A 285 16.90 -2.26 -20.24
CA TRP A 285 17.63 -1.04 -19.93
C TRP A 285 17.14 -0.52 -18.58
N VAL A 286 18.06 -0.24 -17.67
CA VAL A 286 17.80 0.28 -16.33
C VAL A 286 18.48 1.63 -16.19
N ALA A 287 17.72 2.67 -15.81
CA ALA A 287 18.27 4.00 -15.57
C ALA A 287 19.30 3.97 -14.43
N THR A 288 20.36 4.78 -14.54
CA THR A 288 21.34 4.95 -13.45
C THR A 288 20.86 5.94 -12.39
N ALA A 289 20.10 6.97 -12.80
CA ALA A 289 19.50 7.93 -11.89
C ALA A 289 18.14 7.41 -11.37
N PRO A 290 17.87 7.51 -10.05
CA PRO A 290 16.59 7.12 -9.50
C PRO A 290 15.47 8.08 -9.92
N LEU A 291 14.23 7.60 -9.85
CA LEU A 291 13.01 8.38 -9.95
C LEU A 291 12.84 9.27 -8.71
N ALA A 292 12.12 10.38 -8.87
CA ALA A 292 11.78 11.29 -7.77
C ALA A 292 10.58 10.76 -6.97
N THR A 293 10.74 9.58 -6.39
CA THR A 293 9.75 8.87 -5.57
C THR A 293 10.24 8.74 -4.13
N ALA A 294 9.34 8.44 -3.19
CA ALA A 294 9.73 8.25 -1.80
C ALA A 294 10.64 7.03 -1.66
N THR A 295 10.21 5.86 -2.13
CA THR A 295 11.08 4.68 -2.24
C THR A 295 12.02 4.87 -3.43
N THR A 296 13.29 4.51 -3.27
CA THR A 296 14.27 4.60 -4.36
C THR A 296 13.92 3.60 -5.46
N GLU A 297 13.53 4.12 -6.60
CA GLU A 297 13.09 3.33 -7.78
C GLU A 297 13.87 3.77 -9.01
N TYR A 298 14.06 2.85 -9.96
CA TYR A 298 14.73 3.14 -11.23
C TYR A 298 13.79 2.88 -12.41
N ARG A 299 13.79 3.78 -13.41
CA ARG A 299 13.07 3.54 -14.67
C ARG A 299 13.64 2.31 -15.37
N VAL A 300 12.76 1.44 -15.85
CA VAL A 300 13.14 0.27 -16.66
C VAL A 300 12.40 0.30 -17.99
N PHE A 301 13.10 -0.03 -19.07
CA PHE A 301 12.52 -0.43 -20.35
C PHE A 301 13.00 -1.83 -20.70
N TYR A 302 12.11 -2.75 -21.11
CA TYR A 302 12.49 -4.14 -21.35
C TYR A 302 11.81 -4.75 -22.57
N GLN A 303 12.49 -5.68 -23.23
CA GLN A 303 12.01 -6.33 -24.46
C GLN A 303 11.08 -7.50 -24.11
N TYR A 304 9.79 -7.41 -24.42
CA TYR A 304 8.81 -8.48 -24.15
C TYR A 304 7.80 -8.59 -25.29
N ASN A 305 7.51 -9.83 -25.72
CA ASN A 305 6.60 -10.15 -26.82
C ASN A 305 6.81 -9.28 -28.08
N GLY A 306 8.06 -9.06 -28.47
CA GLY A 306 8.42 -8.31 -29.68
C GLY A 306 8.35 -6.79 -29.57
N GLY A 307 7.97 -6.24 -28.42
CA GLY A 307 7.93 -4.79 -28.17
C GLY A 307 8.79 -4.35 -26.99
N ILE A 308 8.85 -3.03 -26.78
CA ILE A 308 9.49 -2.43 -25.60
C ILE A 308 8.42 -2.06 -24.57
N ASN A 309 8.53 -2.64 -23.39
CA ASN A 309 7.65 -2.39 -22.25
C ASN A 309 8.36 -1.53 -21.22
N VAL A 310 7.61 -1.03 -20.24
CA VAL A 310 8.12 -0.10 -19.22
C VAL A 310 7.77 -0.58 -17.82
N GLY A 311 8.64 -0.27 -16.88
CA GLY A 311 8.46 -0.58 -15.48
C GLY A 311 9.24 0.36 -14.57
N TYR A 312 9.23 0.00 -13.29
CA TYR A 312 10.18 0.50 -12.31
C TYR A 312 10.80 -0.67 -11.55
N LEU A 313 12.09 -0.51 -11.24
CA LEU A 313 12.88 -1.46 -10.45
C LEU A 313 13.08 -0.88 -9.05
N VAL A 314 12.70 -1.66 -8.04
CA VAL A 314 13.19 -1.54 -6.68
C VAL A 314 14.28 -2.60 -6.51
N LYS A 315 15.48 -2.18 -6.10
CA LYS A 315 16.61 -3.10 -5.95
C LYS A 315 16.53 -3.87 -4.64
N ASP A 316 17.12 -5.06 -4.61
CA ASP A 316 17.31 -5.84 -3.38
C ASP A 316 17.87 -4.99 -2.22
N GLY A 317 17.32 -5.20 -1.02
CA GLY A 317 17.71 -4.51 0.20
C GLY A 317 17.23 -3.05 0.31
N THR A 318 16.51 -2.53 -0.69
CA THR A 318 15.96 -1.16 -0.62
C THR A 318 14.91 -1.07 0.49
N THR A 319 15.10 -0.16 1.43
CA THR A 319 14.09 0.18 2.45
C THR A 319 12.91 0.86 1.77
N LEU A 320 11.70 0.37 2.03
CA LEU A 320 10.48 1.00 1.56
C LEU A 320 10.21 2.28 2.34
N GLN A 321 9.92 3.35 1.62
CA GLN A 321 9.68 4.67 2.19
C GLN A 321 8.32 5.23 1.77
N LEU A 322 7.70 5.98 2.69
CA LEU A 322 6.48 6.74 2.46
C LEU A 322 6.77 8.22 2.25
N ALA A 323 6.04 8.85 1.32
CA ALA A 323 5.98 10.29 1.22
C ALA A 323 5.07 10.85 2.33
N PRO A 324 5.54 11.80 3.16
CA PRO A 324 4.68 12.46 4.13
C PRO A 324 3.53 13.23 3.47
N LEU A 325 2.46 13.43 4.24
CA LEU A 325 1.37 14.32 3.87
C LEU A 325 1.88 15.75 3.65
N GLY A 326 1.58 16.31 2.48
CA GLY A 326 2.00 17.68 2.12
C GLY A 326 3.44 17.79 1.62
N GLY A 327 4.14 16.66 1.44
CA GLY A 327 5.54 16.63 1.03
C GLY A 327 6.51 16.71 2.20
N GLY A 328 7.81 16.55 1.91
CA GLY A 328 8.88 16.54 2.92
C GLY A 328 9.82 15.36 2.75
N THR A 329 10.62 15.10 3.79
CA THR A 329 11.57 13.98 3.80
C THR A 329 10.84 12.64 3.86
N PRO A 330 11.10 11.71 2.93
CA PRO A 330 10.58 10.35 2.99
C PRO A 330 10.82 9.68 4.34
N GLN A 331 9.90 8.80 4.74
CA GLN A 331 9.94 8.10 6.02
C GLN A 331 10.11 6.61 5.79
N ASP A 332 11.03 5.98 6.51
CA ASP A 332 11.35 4.55 6.39
C ASP A 332 10.31 3.62 7.03
N SER A 333 9.21 4.18 7.53
CA SER A 333 8.22 3.45 8.31
C SER A 333 6.83 3.58 7.73
N TYR A 334 6.14 2.45 7.64
CA TYR A 334 4.71 2.35 7.41
C TYR A 334 3.97 2.33 8.74
N TYR A 335 2.80 2.96 8.79
CA TYR A 335 2.00 3.14 9.99
C TYR A 335 0.70 2.33 9.86
N PHE A 336 0.59 1.25 10.61
CA PHE A 336 -0.63 0.44 10.67
C PHE A 336 -1.34 0.69 11.99
N LEU A 337 -2.64 0.92 11.93
CA LEU A 337 -3.50 1.04 13.10
C LEU A 337 -3.96 -0.35 13.53
N ASN A 338 -4.26 -0.53 14.82
CA ASN A 338 -5.03 -1.68 15.26
C ASN A 338 -6.54 -1.43 15.17
N SER A 339 -7.35 -2.47 15.35
CA SER A 339 -8.80 -2.37 15.21
C SER A 339 -9.43 -1.34 16.16
N ALA A 340 -8.95 -1.24 17.41
CA ALA A 340 -9.43 -0.26 18.38
C ALA A 340 -9.19 1.19 17.91
N ALA A 341 -8.03 1.47 17.30
CA ALA A 341 -7.74 2.76 16.69
C ALA A 341 -8.66 3.02 15.48
N VAL A 342 -8.82 2.07 14.56
CA VAL A 342 -9.75 2.24 13.42
C VAL A 342 -11.18 2.52 13.86
N GLN A 343 -11.68 1.82 14.89
CA GLN A 343 -13.02 2.05 15.43
C GLN A 343 -13.17 3.41 16.13
N SER A 344 -12.08 3.94 16.68
CA SER A 344 -12.06 5.30 17.23
C SER A 344 -12.20 6.33 16.12
N ILE A 345 -11.49 6.14 15.00
CA ILE A 345 -11.59 7.00 13.81
C ILE A 345 -12.99 6.95 13.21
N LYS A 346 -13.55 5.75 13.01
CA LYS A 346 -14.91 5.55 12.49
C LYS A 346 -15.95 6.33 13.31
N ALA A 347 -15.83 6.29 14.63
CA ALA A 347 -16.73 7.01 15.53
C ALA A 347 -16.49 8.54 15.56
N ALA A 348 -15.31 8.99 15.15
CA ALA A 348 -14.93 10.41 15.18
C ALA A 348 -15.30 11.17 13.90
N ILE A 349 -15.44 10.49 12.76
CA ILE A 349 -15.79 11.12 11.48
C ILE A 349 -17.14 11.84 11.60
N ALA A 350 -17.20 13.07 11.08
CA ALA A 350 -18.32 13.99 11.28
C ALA A 350 -18.98 14.47 9.98
N PHE A 351 -18.75 13.77 8.87
CA PHE A 351 -19.31 14.07 7.55
C PHE A 351 -19.94 12.82 6.92
#